data_AF-A0A961U1Y3-F1
#
_entry.id   AF-A0A961U1Y3-F1
#
_cell.length_a   1.000
_cell.length_b   1.000
_cell.length_c   1.000
_cell.angle_alpha   90.00
_cell.angle_beta   90.00
_cell.angle_gamma   90.00
#
_symmetry.space_group_name_H-M   'P 1'
#
loop_
_entity.id
_entity.type
_entity.pdbx_description
1 polymer ?
#
loop_
_entity_poly.entity_id
_entity_poly.type
_entity_poly.pdbx_seq_one_letter_code
_entity_poly.pdbx_strand_id
1 'polypeptide(L)' 'NELRLFVATGMLGGFTTFSAFSLDFAVLFERGAIFPAFGYAFASVAGSMIAIFLGLWLARSFA' A
#
# COMPACT_ATOMS: atom_id res chain seq x y z
N ASN A 1 -21.07 -6.09 -12.76
CA ASN A 1 -20.29 -6.04 -11.49
C ASN A 1 -18.92 -6.76 -11.62
N GLU A 2 -18.70 -7.56 -12.66
CA GLU A 2 -17.45 -8.33 -12.86
C GLU A 2 -16.23 -7.45 -13.13
N LEU A 3 -16.39 -6.37 -13.90
CA LEU A 3 -15.32 -5.43 -14.22
C LEU A 3 -14.74 -4.75 -12.97
N ARG A 4 -15.58 -4.46 -11.97
CA ARG A 4 -15.13 -3.93 -10.66
C ARG A 4 -14.30 -4.96 -9.89
N LEU A 5 -14.72 -6.23 -9.89
CA LEU A 5 -13.99 -7.32 -9.24
C LEU A 5 -12.64 -7.58 -9.92
N PHE A 6 -12.61 -7.62 -11.25
CA PHE A 6 -11.38 -7.81 -12.01
C PHE A 6 -10.37 -6.69 -11.75
N VAL A 7 -10.81 -5.41 -11.78
CA VAL A 7 -9.91 -4.27 -11.58
C VAL A 7 -9.53 -4.11 -10.10
N ALA A 8 -10.51 -4.06 -9.18
CA ALA A 8 -10.23 -3.76 -7.78
C ALA A 8 -9.64 -4.95 -7.02
N THR A 9 -10.26 -6.13 -7.12
CA THR A 9 -9.79 -7.32 -6.40
C THR A 9 -8.66 -8.02 -7.17
N GLY A 10 -8.75 -8.10 -8.50
CA GLY A 10 -7.75 -8.75 -9.33
C GLY A 10 -6.49 -7.91 -9.53
N MET A 11 -6.57 -6.86 -10.35
CA MET A 11 -5.38 -6.08 -10.74
C MET A 11 -4.80 -5.28 -9.57
N LEU A 12 -5.61 -4.45 -8.90
CA LEU A 12 -5.11 -3.63 -7.78
C LEU A 12 -4.73 -4.50 -6.56
N GLY A 13 -5.52 -5.55 -6.29
CA GLY A 13 -5.22 -6.51 -5.23
C GLY A 13 -3.95 -7.34 -5.51
N GLY A 14 -3.68 -7.71 -6.77
CA GLY A 14 -2.45 -8.42 -7.14
C GLY A 14 -1.22 -7.51 -7.24
N PHE A 15 -1.41 -6.24 -7.58
CA PHE A 15 -0.33 -5.24 -7.63
C PHE A 15 0.16 -4.83 -6.24
N THR A 16 -0.72 -4.84 -5.23
CA THR A 16 -0.37 -4.52 -3.84
C THR A 16 -0.13 -5.81 -3.03
N THR A 17 0.94 -5.88 -2.25
CA THR A 17 1.27 -7.08 -1.48
C THR A 17 1.66 -6.78 -0.03
N PHE A 18 0.79 -7.19 0.90
CA PHE A 18 1.06 -7.03 2.34
C PHE A 18 2.10 -8.05 2.85
N SER A 19 2.21 -9.21 2.21
CA SER A 19 3.16 -10.25 2.61
C SER A 19 4.61 -9.83 2.35
N ALA A 20 4.89 -9.21 1.20
CA ALA A 20 6.23 -8.69 0.91
C ALA A 20 6.62 -7.54 1.85
N PHE A 21 5.69 -6.60 2.07
CA PHE A 21 5.86 -5.53 3.05
C PHE A 21 6.22 -6.05 4.46
N SER A 22 5.50 -7.07 4.94
CA SER A 22 5.74 -7.64 6.27
C SER A 22 7.08 -8.36 6.36
N LEU A 23 7.50 -9.03 5.28
CA LEU A 23 8.79 -9.70 5.21
C LEU A 23 9.95 -8.69 5.23
N ASP A 24 9.85 -7.61 4.45
CA ASP A 24 10.85 -6.52 4.50
C ASP A 24 10.94 -5.93 5.91
N PHE A 25 9.80 -5.63 6.54
CA PHE A 25 9.78 -5.12 7.91
C PHE A 25 10.48 -6.08 8.88
N ALA A 26 10.15 -7.38 8.82
CA ALA A 26 10.76 -8.40 9.66
C ALA A 26 12.28 -8.49 9.43
N VAL A 27 12.74 -8.44 8.17
CA VAL A 27 14.18 -8.45 7.83
C VAL A 27 14.90 -7.23 8.41
N LEU A 28 14.32 -6.02 8.32
CA LEU A 28 14.93 -4.84 8.93
C LEU A 28 14.95 -4.95 10.46
N PHE A 29 13.87 -5.45 11.04
CA PHE A 29 13.72 -5.59 12.49
C PHE A 29 14.70 -6.61 13.07
N GLU A 30 14.83 -7.80 12.45
CA GLU A 30 15.77 -8.85 12.87
C GLU A 30 17.23 -8.42 12.76
N ARG A 31 17.55 -7.54 11.80
CA ARG A 31 18.89 -6.95 11.65
C ARG A 31 19.20 -5.87 12.70
N GLY A 32 18.30 -5.62 13.64
CA GLY A 32 18.43 -4.57 14.66
C GLY A 32 18.19 -3.15 14.13
N ALA A 33 17.76 -3.00 12.88
CA ALA A 33 17.54 -1.73 12.22
C ALA A 33 16.14 -1.19 12.55
N ILE A 34 15.89 -0.90 13.84
CA ILE A 34 14.56 -0.55 14.37
C ILE A 34 14.01 0.74 13.74
N PHE A 35 14.81 1.81 13.72
CA PHE A 35 14.39 3.09 13.13
C PHE A 35 13.96 2.96 11.66
N PRO A 36 14.76 2.38 10.75
CA PRO A 36 14.34 2.22 9.37
C PRO A 36 13.20 1.20 9.20
N ALA A 37 13.06 0.18 10.05
CA ALA A 37 11.90 -0.73 10.03
C ALA A 37 10.59 0.04 10.26
N PHE A 38 10.51 0.83 11.34
CA PHE A 38 9.32 1.64 11.62
C PHE A 38 9.13 2.78 10.62
N GLY A 39 10.22 3.38 10.14
CA GLY A 39 10.17 4.37 9.07
C GLY A 39 9.56 3.81 7.78
N TYR A 40 9.99 2.61 7.37
CA TYR A 40 9.43 1.88 6.23
C TYR A 40 7.96 1.55 6.44
N ALA A 41 7.58 1.05 7.62
CA ALA A 41 6.19 0.76 7.97
C ALA A 41 5.29 2.00 7.87
N PHE A 42 5.70 3.08 8.52
CA PHE A 42 4.93 4.32 8.55
C PHE A 42 4.83 4.97 7.16
N ALA A 43 5.95 5.08 6.44
CA ALA A 43 5.97 5.66 5.10
C ALA A 43 5.08 4.87 4.12
N SER A 44 5.09 3.54 4.20
CA SER A 44 4.26 2.67 3.36
C SER A 44 2.77 2.87 3.63
N VAL A 45 2.37 2.85 4.90
CA VAL A 45 0.96 3.04 5.29
C VAL A 45 0.49 4.46 4.96
N ALA A 46 1.24 5.49 5.36
CA ALA A 46 0.90 6.88 5.09
C ALA A 46 0.83 7.16 3.57
N GLY A 47 1.81 6.67 2.81
CA GLY A 47 1.83 6.80 1.35
C GLY A 47 0.61 6.16 0.69
N SER A 48 0.20 4.97 1.15
CA SER A 48 -1.00 4.30 0.63
C SER A 48 -2.29 5.06 0.93
N MET A 49 -2.43 5.63 2.13
CA MET A 49 -3.58 6.49 2.47
C MET A 49 -3.61 7.74 1.58
N ILE A 50 -2.48 8.43 1.41
CA ILE A 50 -2.38 9.61 0.54
C ILE A 50 -2.79 9.25 -0.90
N ALA A 51 -2.29 8.13 -1.43
CA ALA A 51 -2.63 7.68 -2.78
C ALA A 51 -4.14 7.43 -2.96
N ILE A 52 -4.82 6.82 -1.97
CA ILE A 52 -6.28 6.62 -2.01
C ILE A 52 -7.01 7.97 -1.99
N PHE A 53 -6.65 8.88 -1.10
CA PHE A 53 -7.30 10.20 -1.03
C PHE A 53 -7.08 11.02 -2.31
N LEU A 54 -5.88 10.98 -2.89
CA LEU A 54 -5.59 11.62 -4.17
C LEU A 54 -6.43 11.01 -5.29
N GLY A 55 -6.53 9.68 -5.36
CA GLY A 55 -7.37 8.99 -6.34
C GLY A 55 -8.84 9.37 -6.22
N LEU A 56 -9.37 9.44 -4.99
CA LEU A 56 -10.74 9.88 -4.72
C LEU A 56 -10.96 11.36 -5.08
N TRP A 57 -10.01 12.23 -4.78
CA TRP A 57 -10.07 13.64 -5.13
C TRP A 57 -10.09 13.83 -6.66
N LEU A 58 -9.18 13.16 -7.39
CA LEU A 58 -9.15 13.18 -8.85
C LEU A 58 -10.45 12.64 -9.46
N ALA A 59 -10.93 11.49 -8.98
CA ALA A 59 -12.18 10.90 -9.49
C ALA A 59 -13.38 11.85 -9.31
N ARG A 60 -13.39 12.65 -8.24
CA ARG A 60 -14.43 13.65 -7.99
C ARG A 60 -14.23 14.94 -8.77
N SER A 61 -13.00 15.35 -9.08
CA SER A 61 -12.73 16.58 -9.84
C SER A 61 -13.09 16.45 -11.32
N PHE A 62 -13.10 15.23 -11.86
CA PHE A 62 -13.48 14.94 -13.25
C PHE A 62 -14.94 14.46 -13.40
N ALA A 63 -15.69 14.36 -12.30
CA ALA A 63 -17.11 13.99 -12.28
C ALA A 63 -18.00 15.24 -12.27
#